data_AF-A0A7C4ZVJ1-F1
#
_entry.id   AF-A0A7C4ZVJ1-F1
#
_cell.length_a   1.000
_cell.length_b   1.000
_cell.length_c   1.000
_cell.angle_alpha   90.00
_cell.angle_beta   90.00
_cell.angle_gamma   90.00
#
_symmetry.space_group_name_H-M   'P 1'
#
loop_
_entity.id
_entity.type
_entity.pdbx_description
1 polymer ?
#
loop_
_entity_poly.entity_id
_entity_poly.type
_entity_poly.pdbx_seq_one_letter_code
_entity_poly.pdbx_strand_id
1 'polypeptide(L)'
;MRSVKELRRKAAARATRKARVYSTSEARANFAEALETAQVENAVIGFDRYGRTIAALVPVEAVYMLAGMGRLIAPKVRADIQSYSRQFIQSVPTRVAAAEPAPRAPRGKRAAKKAAPKKKKAKRRSGGRGG
;
A
#
# COMPACT_ATOMS: atom_id res chain seq x y z
N MET A 1 -29.96 -25.18 11.05
CA MET A 1 -28.51 -25.46 11.13
C MET A 1 -27.83 -24.81 9.92
N ARG A 2 -26.75 -24.03 10.12
CA ARG A 2 -26.03 -23.41 8.98
C ARG A 2 -25.22 -24.48 8.25
N SER A 3 -25.12 -24.36 6.92
CA SER A 3 -24.47 -25.37 6.08
C SER A 3 -22.96 -25.44 6.35
N VAL A 4 -22.39 -26.66 6.37
CA VAL A 4 -20.93 -26.87 6.46
C VAL A 4 -20.19 -26.14 5.32
N LYS A 5 -20.84 -25.99 4.17
CA LYS A 5 -20.33 -25.25 3.01
C LYS A 5 -20.27 -23.74 3.30
N GLU A 6 -21.26 -23.19 4.02
CA GLU A 6 -21.23 -21.80 4.50
C GLU A 6 -20.16 -21.59 5.56
N LEU A 7 -20.00 -22.53 6.50
CA LEU A 7 -18.94 -22.46 7.51
C LEU A 7 -17.55 -22.46 6.87
N ARG A 8 -17.31 -23.35 5.89
CA ARG A 8 -16.07 -23.40 5.11
C ARG A 8 -15.86 -22.12 4.29
N ARG A 9 -16.91 -21.56 3.67
CA ARG A 9 -16.83 -20.31 2.91
C ARG A 9 -16.54 -19.11 3.81
N LYS A 10 -17.11 -19.07 5.02
CA LYS A 10 -16.87 -18.00 6.01
C LYS A 10 -15.48 -18.09 6.63
N ALA A 11 -14.98 -19.29 6.88
CA ALA A 11 -13.60 -19.54 7.29
C ALA A 11 -12.60 -19.16 6.18
N ALA A 12 -12.88 -19.54 4.93
CA ALA A 12 -12.07 -19.12 3.78
C ALA A 12 -12.10 -17.60 3.58
N ALA A 13 -13.26 -16.96 3.72
CA ALA A 13 -13.39 -15.50 3.64
C ALA A 13 -12.61 -14.76 4.74
N ARG A 14 -12.56 -15.34 5.97
CA ARG A 14 -11.69 -14.85 7.06
C ARG A 14 -10.22 -15.04 6.74
N ALA A 15 -9.83 -16.17 6.17
CA ALA A 15 -8.45 -16.44 5.75
C ALA A 15 -7.99 -15.54 4.59
N THR A 16 -8.90 -15.10 3.71
CA THR A 16 -8.61 -14.17 2.60
C THR A 16 -8.73 -12.69 2.96
N ARG A 17 -9.01 -12.31 4.22
CA ARG A 17 -8.92 -10.89 4.61
C ARG A 17 -7.45 -10.47 4.56
N LYS A 18 -7.07 -9.87 3.42
CA LYS A 18 -5.99 -8.87 3.28
C LYS A 18 -5.86 -8.15 4.61
N ALA A 19 -4.65 -8.18 5.19
CA ALA A 19 -4.25 -7.65 6.50
C ALA A 19 -5.39 -7.10 7.37
N ARG A 20 -5.61 -7.70 8.54
CA ARG A 20 -6.70 -7.37 9.46
C ARG A 20 -6.60 -5.89 9.89
N VAL A 21 -7.24 -4.98 9.16
CA VAL A 21 -7.41 -3.57 9.51
C VAL A 21 -8.84 -3.39 9.98
N TYR A 22 -9.00 -2.88 11.19
CA TYR A 22 -10.29 -2.56 11.80
C TYR A 22 -10.45 -1.05 11.93
N SER A 23 -11.66 -0.53 11.78
CA SER A 23 -11.95 0.82 12.26
C SER A 23 -11.78 0.90 13.77
N THR A 24 -11.48 2.07 14.33
CA THR A 24 -11.35 2.25 15.79
C THR A 24 -12.60 1.79 16.57
N SER A 25 -13.78 1.95 15.98
CA SER A 25 -15.05 1.51 16.58
C SER A 25 -15.15 -0.01 16.63
N GLU A 26 -14.82 -0.69 15.53
CA GLU A 26 -14.80 -2.16 15.47
C GLU A 26 -13.71 -2.74 16.37
N ALA A 27 -12.54 -2.09 16.40
CA ALA A 27 -11.43 -2.48 17.26
C ALA A 27 -11.82 -2.43 18.74
N ARG A 28 -12.54 -1.38 19.18
CA ARG A 28 -13.02 -1.27 20.56
C ARG A 28 -14.02 -2.37 20.90
N ALA A 29 -14.91 -2.70 19.98
CA ALA A 29 -15.92 -3.74 20.19
C ALA A 29 -15.32 -5.16 20.24
N ASN A 30 -14.24 -5.41 19.50
CA ASN A 30 -13.63 -6.74 19.35
C ASN A 30 -12.19 -6.78 19.90
N PHE A 31 -11.86 -5.92 20.86
CA PHE A 31 -10.47 -5.75 21.28
C PHE A 31 -9.87 -7.03 21.88
N ALA A 32 -10.66 -7.78 22.64
CA ALA A 32 -10.23 -9.06 23.22
C ALA A 32 -9.87 -10.09 22.13
N GLU A 33 -10.70 -10.24 21.09
CA GLU A 33 -10.42 -11.13 19.96
C GLU A 33 -9.17 -10.69 19.18
N ALA A 34 -8.97 -9.37 19.04
CA ALA A 34 -7.78 -8.83 18.40
C ALA A 34 -6.51 -9.11 19.23
N LEU A 35 -6.57 -9.04 20.56
CA LEU A 35 -5.46 -9.40 21.44
C LEU A 35 -5.11 -10.89 21.35
N GLU A 36 -6.12 -11.76 21.44
CA GLU A 36 -5.93 -13.21 21.32
C GLU A 36 -5.31 -13.57 19.96
N THR A 37 -5.84 -12.98 18.88
CA THR A 37 -5.28 -13.14 17.54
C THR A 37 -3.81 -12.72 17.48
N ALA A 38 -3.48 -11.52 17.99
CA ALA A 38 -2.12 -11.00 17.94
C ALA A 38 -1.16 -11.95 18.69
N GLN A 39 -1.56 -12.42 19.87
CA GLN A 39 -0.73 -13.30 20.70
C GLN A 39 -0.57 -14.71 20.11
N VAL A 40 -1.67 -15.34 19.70
CA VAL A 40 -1.66 -16.75 19.25
C VAL A 40 -1.09 -16.89 17.85
N GLU A 41 -1.44 -15.97 16.94
CA GLU A 41 -1.04 -16.06 15.53
C GLU A 41 0.22 -15.24 15.20
N ASN A 42 0.80 -14.52 16.18
CA ASN A 42 1.86 -13.52 15.95
C ASN A 42 1.46 -12.45 14.90
N ALA A 43 0.16 -12.15 14.84
CA ALA A 43 -0.42 -11.32 13.80
C ALA A 43 -0.20 -9.83 14.06
N VAL A 44 -0.13 -9.05 12.97
CA VAL A 44 -0.14 -7.58 12.99
C VAL A 44 -1.52 -7.10 12.56
N ILE A 45 -2.18 -6.34 13.42
CA ILE A 45 -3.55 -5.87 13.20
C ILE A 45 -3.55 -4.34 13.13
N GLY A 46 -4.07 -3.77 12.05
CA GLY A 46 -4.18 -2.32 11.91
C GLY A 46 -5.44 -1.75 12.54
N PHE A 47 -5.34 -0.50 12.98
CA PHE A 47 -6.49 0.30 13.35
C PHE A 47 -6.57 1.52 12.45
N ASP A 48 -7.73 1.74 11.84
CA ASP A 48 -8.02 2.90 11.03
C ASP A 48 -9.00 3.86 11.69
N ARG A 49 -8.88 5.13 11.31
CA ARG A 49 -9.85 6.17 11.60
C ARG A 49 -10.17 6.91 10.31
N TYR A 50 -11.45 6.90 9.91
CA TYR A 50 -11.92 7.50 8.67
C TYR A 50 -11.19 6.97 7.42
N GLY A 51 -10.95 5.66 7.35
CA GLY A 51 -10.28 5.02 6.21
C GLY A 51 -8.76 5.25 6.16
N ARG A 52 -8.16 5.74 7.25
CA ARG A 52 -6.71 5.92 7.38
C ARG A 52 -6.18 5.11 8.55
N THR A 53 -5.25 4.20 8.29
CA THR A 53 -4.56 3.45 9.33
C THR A 53 -3.71 4.39 10.19
N ILE A 54 -3.95 4.39 11.50
CA ILE A 54 -3.31 5.27 12.48
C ILE A 54 -2.37 4.52 13.44
N ALA A 55 -2.64 3.24 13.68
CA ALA A 55 -1.90 2.42 14.63
C ALA A 55 -1.96 0.95 14.22
N ALA A 56 -1.10 0.14 14.83
CA ALA A 56 -1.16 -1.31 14.73
C ALA A 56 -0.99 -1.95 16.11
N LEU A 57 -1.77 -3.00 16.38
CA LEU A 57 -1.55 -3.93 17.46
C LEU A 57 -0.55 -5.00 17.01
N VAL A 58 0.47 -5.21 17.82
CA VAL A 58 1.54 -6.18 17.58
C VAL A 58 1.83 -6.98 18.86
N PRO A 59 2.37 -8.20 18.74
CA PRO A 59 2.88 -8.96 19.89
C PRO A 59 4.01 -8.20 20.60
N VAL A 60 4.21 -8.48 21.89
CA VAL A 60 5.28 -7.83 22.68
C VAL A 60 6.66 -8.18 22.11
N GLU A 61 6.82 -9.37 21.56
CA GLU A 61 8.00 -9.83 20.83
C GLU A 61 8.38 -8.88 19.69
N ALA A 62 7.39 -8.32 18.98
CA ALA A 62 7.65 -7.33 17.95
C ALA A 62 8.30 -6.06 18.53
N VAL A 63 7.92 -5.65 19.75
CA VAL A 63 8.52 -4.51 20.45
C VAL A 63 9.98 -4.81 20.82
N TYR A 64 10.28 -6.01 21.33
CA TYR A 64 11.66 -6.44 21.57
C TYR A 64 12.48 -6.48 20.27
N MET A 65 11.89 -6.90 19.15
CA MET A 65 12.55 -6.85 17.84
C MET A 65 12.88 -5.42 17.42
N LEU A 66 11.95 -4.48 17.60
CA LEU A 66 12.15 -3.05 17.32
C LEU A 66 13.23 -2.44 18.22
N ALA A 67 13.36 -2.92 19.46
CA ALA A 67 14.42 -2.53 20.39
C ALA A 67 15.79 -3.18 20.10
N GLY A 68 15.94 -3.91 18.98
CA GLY A 68 17.18 -4.60 18.63
C GLY A 68 17.45 -5.89 19.43
N MET A 69 16.51 -6.29 20.29
CA MET A 69 16.61 -7.49 21.12
C MET A 69 16.02 -8.73 20.46
N GLY A 70 15.83 -8.72 19.13
CA GLY A 70 15.24 -9.83 18.38
C GLY A 70 15.93 -11.17 18.62
N ARG A 71 17.24 -11.19 18.94
CA ARG A 71 17.98 -12.41 19.26
C ARG A 71 17.41 -13.21 20.43
N LEU A 72 16.69 -12.57 21.35
CA LEU A 72 16.06 -13.21 22.52
C LEU A 72 14.78 -13.98 22.16
N ILE A 73 14.24 -13.77 20.96
CA ILE A 73 13.00 -14.38 20.49
C ILE A 73 13.32 -15.60 19.63
N ALA A 74 12.46 -16.62 19.68
CA ALA A 74 12.60 -17.80 18.83
C ALA A 74 12.65 -17.42 17.32
N PRO A 75 13.54 -18.02 16.52
CA PRO A 75 13.69 -17.69 15.10
C PRO A 75 12.39 -17.78 14.29
N LYS A 76 11.55 -18.77 14.59
CA LYS A 76 10.24 -18.96 13.94
C LYS A 76 9.30 -17.78 14.20
N VAL A 77 9.16 -17.38 15.46
CA VAL A 77 8.31 -16.24 15.86
C VAL A 77 8.77 -14.95 15.18
N ARG A 78 10.09 -14.71 15.10
CA ARG A 78 10.63 -13.57 14.35
C ARG A 78 10.21 -13.59 12.88
N ALA A 79 10.30 -14.75 12.23
CA ALA A 79 9.96 -14.91 10.83
C ALA A 79 8.46 -14.67 10.58
N ASP A 80 7.60 -15.18 11.46
CA ASP A 80 6.15 -14.98 11.39
C ASP A 80 5.80 -13.50 11.54
N ILE A 81 6.32 -12.82 12.57
CA ILE A 81 6.11 -11.39 12.81
C ILE A 81 6.59 -10.58 11.59
N GLN A 82 7.76 -10.89 11.03
CA GLN A 82 8.28 -10.20 9.84
C GLN A 82 7.39 -10.42 8.61
N SER A 83 6.89 -11.64 8.41
CA SER A 83 5.99 -11.97 7.31
C SER A 83 4.69 -11.17 7.39
N TYR A 84 4.03 -11.18 8.56
CA TYR A 84 2.78 -10.43 8.77
C TYR A 84 2.99 -8.92 8.72
N SER A 85 4.12 -8.42 9.23
CA SER A 85 4.48 -6.99 9.13
C SER A 85 4.61 -6.55 7.67
N ARG A 86 5.24 -7.37 6.82
CA ARG A 86 5.38 -7.08 5.38
C ARG A 86 4.02 -7.08 4.68
N GLN A 87 3.18 -8.07 4.96
CA GLN A 87 1.82 -8.14 4.41
C GLN A 87 0.97 -6.94 4.84
N PHE A 88 1.10 -6.53 6.10
CA PHE A 88 0.44 -5.37 6.64
C PHE A 88 0.86 -4.09 5.89
N ILE A 89 2.16 -3.85 5.72
CA ILE A 89 2.67 -2.68 4.99
C ILE A 89 2.17 -2.64 3.54
N GLN A 90 2.09 -3.78 2.86
CA GLN A 90 1.56 -3.86 1.49
C GLN A 90 0.06 -3.53 1.39
N SER A 91 -0.69 -3.75 2.47
CA SER A 91 -2.14 -3.55 2.51
C SER A 91 -2.55 -2.12 2.90
N VAL A 92 -1.68 -1.40 3.61
CA VAL A 92 -1.98 -0.08 4.15
C VAL A 92 -1.54 0.98 3.14
N PRO A 93 -2.42 1.95 2.79
CA PRO A 93 -2.05 3.07 1.93
C PRO A 93 -0.87 3.83 2.55
N THR A 94 0.31 3.67 1.97
CA THR A 94 1.55 4.01 2.65
C THR A 94 1.75 5.53 2.68
N ARG A 95 1.79 6.11 3.89
CA ARG A 95 2.62 7.28 4.15
C ARG A 95 3.89 6.80 4.84
N VAL A 96 4.78 6.15 4.10
CA VAL A 96 6.18 6.31 4.50
C VAL A 96 6.39 7.80 4.27
N ALA A 97 6.68 8.57 5.33
CA ALA A 97 7.29 9.87 5.14
C ALA A 97 8.43 9.61 4.17
N ALA A 98 8.29 10.09 2.93
CA ALA A 98 9.20 9.73 1.86
C ALA A 98 10.60 9.94 2.43
N ALA A 99 11.40 8.87 2.54
CA ALA A 99 12.83 9.02 2.71
C ALA A 99 13.23 10.04 1.64
N GLU A 100 13.95 11.09 2.06
CA GLU A 100 14.24 12.27 1.25
C GLU A 100 14.43 11.87 -0.22
N PRO A 101 13.77 12.55 -1.17
CA PRO A 101 13.90 12.17 -2.56
C PRO A 101 15.37 12.16 -2.92
N ALA A 102 15.89 10.97 -3.26
CA ALA A 102 17.24 10.81 -3.76
C ALA A 102 17.55 11.93 -4.75
N PRO A 103 18.73 12.58 -4.68
CA PRO A 103 19.02 13.78 -5.45
C PRO A 103 18.75 13.47 -6.93
N ARG A 104 17.75 14.16 -7.49
CA ARG A 104 17.38 14.02 -8.89
C ARG A 104 18.63 14.35 -9.71
N ALA A 105 19.09 13.37 -10.50
CA ALA A 105 20.14 13.58 -11.48
C ALA A 105 19.82 14.84 -12.32
N PRO A 106 20.82 15.68 -12.65
CA PRO A 106 20.59 16.94 -13.32
C PRO A 106 19.89 16.68 -14.65
N ARG A 107 18.68 17.23 -14.79
CA ARG A 107 17.94 17.24 -16.05
C ARG A 107 18.82 17.92 -17.11
N GLY A 108 19.38 17.11 -18.00
CA GLY A 108 20.12 17.56 -19.16
C GLY A 108 19.36 18.63 -19.91
N LYS A 109 20.07 19.72 -20.22
CA LYS A 109 19.61 20.87 -21.00
C LYS A 109 18.85 20.38 -22.23
N ARG A 110 17.55 20.70 -22.28
CA ARG A 110 16.71 20.50 -23.47
C ARG A 110 17.28 21.38 -24.58
N ALA A 111 17.93 20.75 -25.57
CA ALA A 111 18.47 21.42 -26.73
C ALA A 111 17.34 22.18 -27.45
N ALA A 112 17.58 23.47 -27.71
CA ALA A 112 16.72 24.34 -28.49
C ALA A 112 16.48 23.75 -29.89
N LYS A 113 15.24 23.34 -30.18
CA LYS A 113 14.84 22.98 -31.54
C LYS A 113 14.72 24.24 -32.39
N LYS A 114 15.60 24.32 -33.38
CA LYS A 114 15.70 25.32 -34.44
C LYS A 114 14.38 25.57 -35.17
N ALA A 115 14.24 26.82 -35.61
CA ALA A 115 13.15 27.44 -36.35
C ALA A 115 12.73 26.71 -37.64
N ALA A 116 11.44 26.78 -37.97
CA ALA A 116 10.88 26.39 -39.27
C ALA A 116 10.61 27.63 -40.15
N PRO A 117 10.91 27.63 -41.46
CA PRO A 117 10.83 28.81 -42.32
C PRO A 117 9.43 29.06 -42.90
N LYS A 118 9.08 30.35 -43.02
CA LYS A 118 7.86 30.88 -43.67
C LYS A 118 7.81 30.49 -45.15
N LYS A 119 6.75 29.82 -45.61
CA LYS A 119 6.43 29.65 -47.04
C LYS A 119 5.44 30.73 -47.51
N LYS A 120 5.86 31.47 -48.54
CA LYS A 120 5.13 32.51 -49.27
C LYS A 120 3.91 31.93 -50.01
N LYS A 121 2.78 32.63 -49.92
CA LYS A 121 1.52 32.33 -50.63
C LYS A 121 1.67 32.69 -52.11
N ALA A 122 1.56 31.71 -53.01
CA ALA A 122 1.58 31.91 -54.46
C ALA A 122 0.15 32.02 -55.01
N LYS A 123 0.00 33.01 -55.88
CA LYS A 123 -1.16 33.51 -56.62
C LYS A 123 -1.76 32.44 -57.55
N ARG A 124 -3.07 32.16 -57.45
CA ARG A 124 -3.84 31.49 -58.52
C ARG A 124 -4.81 32.50 -59.15
N ARG A 125 -4.48 32.95 -60.36
CA ARG A 125 -5.45 33.46 -61.34
C ARG A 125 -5.99 32.25 -62.09
N SER A 126 -7.31 32.08 -62.13
CA SER A 126 -7.99 31.26 -63.13
C SER A 126 -9.42 31.75 -63.29
N GLY A 127 -9.73 32.31 -64.45
CA GLY A 127 -11.09 32.71 -64.80
C GLY A 127 -11.14 33.36 -66.18
N GLY A 128 -11.36 32.53 -67.21
CA GLY A 128 -11.81 32.96 -68.53
C GLY A 128 -10.94 32.47 -69.68
N ARG A 129 -11.43 31.51 -70.49
CA ARG A 129 -12.20 31.80 -71.72
C ARG A 129 -12.42 30.49 -72.49
N GLY A 130 -13.68 30.16 -72.74
CA GLY A 130 -14.13 29.24 -73.79
C GLY A 130 -15.24 29.97 -74.54
N GLY A 131 -15.03 30.13 -75.84
CA GLY A 131 -15.67 31.08 -76.75
C GLY A 131 -14.62 31.53 -77.74
#